data_AF-A0A7W1U1C8-F1
#
_entry.id   AF-A0A7W1U1C8-F1
#
_cell.length_a   1.000
_cell.length_b   1.000
_cell.length_c   1.000
_cell.angle_alpha   90.00
_cell.angle_beta   90.00
_cell.angle_gamma   90.00
#
_symmetry.space_group_name_H-M   'P 1'
#
loop_
_entity.id
_entity.type
_entity.pdbx_description
1 polymer ?
#
loop_
_entity_poly.entity_id
_entity_poly.type
_entity_poly.pdbx_seq_one_letter_code
_entity_poly.pdbx_strand_id
1 'polypeptide(L)'
;MKAVFHEEVECVIHREIHQHDGWYGSVTGLKAAELLKDCAVPYTYVLRAGECATGNEADYYVSFVQPDFTIKHQPFIITVTKDGWTYANYGAGGPYKNASIDDVLYMIMHCKKDELQPLVSLVLR
;
A
#
# COMPACT_ATOMS: atom_id res chain seq x y z
N MET A 1 16.17 -19.42 27.99
CA MET A 1 15.94 -18.09 27.39
C MET A 1 16.49 -18.08 25.97
N LYS A 2 15.63 -17.93 24.95
CA LYS A 2 15.88 -17.19 23.70
C LYS A 2 14.78 -17.50 22.68
N ALA A 3 13.78 -16.61 22.63
CA ALA A 3 12.96 -16.31 21.46
C ALA A 3 12.04 -15.15 21.87
N VAL A 4 12.48 -13.90 21.68
CA VAL A 4 11.60 -12.72 21.88
C VAL A 4 11.88 -11.64 20.81
N PHE A 5 13.06 -11.59 20.21
CA PHE A 5 13.45 -10.48 19.32
C PHE A 5 12.98 -10.57 17.85
N HIS A 6 12.30 -11.64 17.41
CA HIS A 6 11.84 -11.74 16.01
C HIS A 6 10.39 -11.27 15.79
N GLU A 7 9.58 -11.17 16.85
CA GLU A 7 8.13 -10.92 16.73
C GLU A 7 7.78 -9.41 16.69
N GLU A 8 8.72 -8.52 17.07
CA GLU A 8 8.41 -7.09 17.27
C GLU A 8 8.49 -6.23 15.99
N VAL A 9 9.27 -6.62 14.98
CA VAL A 9 9.46 -5.78 13.78
C VAL A 9 8.39 -6.07 12.72
N GLU A 10 7.98 -7.32 12.51
CA GLU A 10 6.86 -7.69 11.61
C GLU A 10 5.58 -6.93 11.99
N CYS A 11 5.40 -6.59 13.27
CA CYS A 11 4.17 -5.99 13.77
C CYS A 11 3.97 -4.51 13.41
N VAL A 12 5.02 -3.72 13.15
CA VAL A 12 4.86 -2.25 13.02
C VAL A 12 4.32 -1.84 11.65
N ILE A 13 5.01 -2.20 10.56
CA ILE A 13 4.62 -1.72 9.22
C ILE A 13 3.27 -2.29 8.75
N HIS A 14 2.99 -3.57 9.01
CA HIS A 14 1.69 -4.17 8.67
C HIS A 14 0.54 -3.50 9.45
N ARG A 15 0.77 -3.14 10.72
CA ARG A 15 -0.20 -2.39 11.52
C ARG A 15 -0.39 -0.97 11.01
N GLU A 16 0.69 -0.27 10.65
CA GLU A 16 0.62 1.06 10.04
C GLU A 16 -0.24 1.02 8.78
N ILE A 17 0.00 0.06 7.88
CA ILE A 17 -0.81 -0.12 6.67
C ILE A 17 -2.29 -0.32 7.02
N HIS A 18 -2.62 -1.12 8.03
CA HIS A 18 -4.01 -1.38 8.42
C HIS A 18 -4.68 -0.19 9.16
N GLN A 19 -3.89 0.75 9.70
CA GLN A 19 -4.37 1.95 10.39
C GLN A 19 -4.36 3.19 9.50
N HIS A 20 -3.75 3.08 8.32
CA HIS A 20 -3.60 4.18 7.37
C HIS A 20 -4.96 4.63 6.79
N ASP A 21 -5.16 5.93 6.59
CA ASP A 21 -6.43 6.53 6.10
C ASP A 21 -6.88 5.99 4.73
N GLY A 22 -5.91 5.58 3.92
CA GLY A 22 -6.13 4.90 2.64
C GLY A 22 -6.52 3.43 2.75
N TRP A 23 -6.59 2.80 3.93
CA TRP A 23 -6.87 1.37 4.09
C TRP A 23 -8.35 1.02 3.94
N TYR A 24 -8.67 0.12 3.02
CA TYR A 24 -10.03 -0.36 2.72
C TYR A 24 -10.20 -1.86 3.02
N GLY A 25 -9.25 -2.49 3.70
CA GLY A 25 -9.36 -3.90 4.10
C GLY A 25 -9.27 -4.88 2.94
N SER A 26 -9.97 -6.00 3.06
CA SER A 26 -9.99 -7.10 2.07
C SER A 26 -11.03 -6.86 0.98
N VAL A 27 -10.94 -5.75 0.27
CA VAL A 27 -11.75 -5.47 -0.93
C VAL A 27 -11.10 -6.04 -2.19
N THR A 28 -11.92 -6.48 -3.15
CA THR A 28 -11.44 -6.97 -4.45
C THR A 28 -10.96 -5.83 -5.34
N GLY A 29 -10.20 -6.15 -6.39
CA GLY A 29 -9.76 -5.20 -7.40
C GLY A 29 -10.96 -4.57 -8.12
N LEU A 30 -11.99 -5.38 -8.41
CA LEU A 30 -13.25 -4.88 -8.96
C LEU A 30 -13.90 -3.85 -8.02
N LYS A 31 -13.96 -4.15 -6.72
CA LYS A 31 -14.56 -3.21 -5.75
C LYS A 31 -13.74 -1.93 -5.61
N ALA A 32 -12.41 -2.03 -5.62
CA ALA A 32 -11.52 -0.87 -5.62
C ALA A 32 -11.71 -0.01 -6.88
N ALA A 33 -11.88 -0.63 -8.05
CA ALA A 33 -12.19 0.10 -9.28
C ALA A 33 -13.54 0.81 -9.20
N GLU A 34 -14.57 0.17 -8.64
CA GLU A 34 -15.87 0.83 -8.40
C GLU A 34 -15.76 2.06 -7.49
N LEU A 35 -14.91 2.01 -6.47
CA LEU A 35 -14.68 3.13 -5.54
C LEU A 35 -13.99 4.31 -6.23
N LEU A 36 -13.14 4.04 -7.23
CA LEU A 36 -12.28 5.03 -7.88
C LEU A 36 -12.79 5.52 -9.25
N LYS A 37 -13.77 4.83 -9.85
CA LYS A 37 -14.18 5.04 -11.26
C LYS A 37 -14.61 6.47 -11.61
N ASP A 38 -15.12 7.23 -10.64
CA ASP A 38 -15.62 8.60 -10.83
C ASP A 38 -14.66 9.66 -10.26
N CYS A 39 -13.46 9.24 -9.79
CA CYS A 39 -12.48 10.16 -9.24
C CYS A 39 -11.79 10.94 -10.36
N ALA A 40 -11.99 12.26 -10.37
CA ALA A 40 -11.39 13.18 -11.35
C ALA A 40 -9.97 13.65 -10.98
N VAL A 41 -9.39 13.14 -9.89
CA VAL A 41 -8.04 13.51 -9.43
C VAL A 41 -7.09 12.32 -9.62
N PRO A 42 -6.10 12.42 -10.52
CA PRO A 42 -5.06 11.41 -10.67
C PRO A 42 -4.36 11.11 -9.36
N TYR A 43 -3.91 9.87 -9.20
CA TYR A 43 -3.26 9.35 -8.00
C TYR A 43 -4.14 9.39 -6.74
N THR A 44 -5.45 9.55 -6.90
CA THR A 44 -6.41 9.14 -5.88
C THR A 44 -6.30 7.64 -5.69
N TYR A 45 -6.14 7.18 -4.44
CA TYR A 45 -5.84 5.78 -4.17
C TYR A 45 -6.59 5.18 -2.98
N VAL A 46 -6.63 3.85 -2.97
CA VAL A 46 -6.97 2.99 -1.83
C VAL A 46 -5.90 1.91 -1.66
N LEU A 47 -5.60 1.56 -0.41
CA LEU A 47 -4.82 0.40 0.00
C LEU A 47 -5.76 -0.73 0.38
N ARG A 48 -5.38 -1.94 0.02
CA ARG A 48 -6.18 -3.13 0.27
C ARG A 48 -5.30 -4.37 0.40
N ALA A 49 -5.83 -5.40 1.04
CA ALA A 49 -5.15 -6.69 1.14
C ALA A 49 -4.95 -7.34 -0.23
N GLY A 50 -3.95 -8.22 -0.33
CA GLY A 50 -3.78 -9.13 -1.45
C GLY A 50 -5.01 -10.01 -1.69
N GLU A 51 -5.34 -10.28 -2.96
CA GLU A 51 -6.53 -11.07 -3.34
C GLU A 51 -6.29 -12.57 -3.52
N CYS A 52 -5.03 -13.03 -3.58
CA CYS A 52 -4.69 -14.42 -3.89
C CYS A 52 -3.92 -15.12 -2.75
N ALA A 53 -4.65 -15.78 -1.85
CA ALA A 53 -4.07 -16.63 -0.80
C ALA A 53 -3.41 -17.92 -1.34
N THR A 54 -3.76 -18.35 -2.55
CA THR A 54 -3.25 -19.60 -3.15
C THR A 54 -1.95 -19.43 -3.93
N GLY A 55 -1.36 -18.22 -3.98
CA GLY A 55 -0.13 -17.93 -4.72
C GLY A 55 0.90 -17.04 -4.00
N ASN A 56 0.54 -16.38 -2.90
CA ASN A 56 1.46 -15.52 -2.11
C ASN A 56 2.27 -14.50 -2.95
N GLU A 57 1.70 -13.90 -4.00
CA GLU A 57 2.45 -12.97 -4.86
C GLU A 57 2.43 -11.52 -4.36
N ALA A 58 1.50 -11.15 -3.48
CA ALA A 58 1.42 -9.80 -2.91
C ALA A 58 0.71 -9.79 -1.56
N ASP A 59 1.29 -9.12 -0.57
CA ASP A 59 0.63 -8.89 0.73
C ASP A 59 -0.48 -7.83 0.57
N TYR A 60 -0.25 -6.87 -0.32
CA TYR A 60 -1.06 -5.69 -0.49
C TYR A 60 -1.17 -5.25 -1.94
N TYR A 61 -2.20 -4.45 -2.21
CA TYR A 61 -2.30 -3.65 -3.41
C TYR A 61 -2.52 -2.18 -3.04
N VAL A 62 -1.93 -1.28 -3.81
CA VAL A 62 -2.41 0.09 -3.96
C VAL A 62 -3.18 0.18 -5.28
N SER A 63 -4.46 0.50 -5.20
CA SER A 63 -5.32 0.72 -6.36
C SER A 63 -5.53 2.21 -6.54
N PHE A 64 -5.27 2.75 -7.73
CA PHE A 64 -5.27 4.19 -7.93
C PHE A 64 -5.66 4.60 -9.35
N VAL A 65 -6.12 5.83 -9.46
CA VAL A 65 -6.44 6.49 -10.74
C VAL A 65 -5.14 6.93 -11.42
N GLN A 66 -4.88 6.46 -12.63
CA GLN A 66 -3.73 6.91 -13.42
C GLN A 66 -4.02 8.30 -14.05
N PRO A 67 -2.99 9.02 -14.56
CA PRO A 67 -3.20 10.30 -15.25
C PRO A 67 -4.14 10.26 -16.46
N ASP A 68 -4.35 9.09 -17.06
CA ASP A 68 -5.29 8.86 -18.16
C ASP A 68 -6.68 8.39 -17.68
N PHE A 69 -6.93 8.47 -16.38
CA PHE A 69 -8.16 8.04 -15.69
C PHE A 69 -8.47 6.55 -15.75
N THR A 70 -7.52 5.73 -16.20
CA THR A 70 -7.62 4.27 -16.01
C THR A 70 -7.31 3.90 -14.55
N ILE A 71 -7.85 2.78 -14.08
CA ILE A 71 -7.56 2.28 -12.73
C ILE A 71 -6.43 1.25 -12.81
N LYS A 72 -5.36 1.50 -12.06
CA LYS A 72 -4.26 0.55 -11.89
C LYS A 72 -4.33 -0.11 -10.52
N HIS A 73 -4.12 -1.42 -10.49
CA HIS A 73 -3.90 -2.18 -9.26
C HIS A 73 -2.42 -2.57 -9.19
N GLN A 74 -1.66 -1.91 -8.31
CA GLN A 74 -0.24 -2.15 -8.15
C GLN A 74 -0.01 -3.07 -6.94
N PRO A 75 0.38 -4.34 -7.15
CA PRO A 75 0.76 -5.23 -6.05
C PRO A 75 2.08 -4.80 -5.42
N PHE A 76 2.22 -5.07 -4.13
CA PHE A 76 3.51 -5.05 -3.45
C PHE A 76 3.57 -6.07 -2.30
N ILE A 77 4.79 -6.57 -2.06
CA ILE A 77 5.12 -7.45 -0.93
C ILE A 77 5.90 -6.64 0.09
N ILE A 78 5.68 -6.90 1.38
CA ILE A 78 6.46 -6.36 2.49
C ILE A 78 7.32 -7.48 3.07
N THR A 79 8.63 -7.24 3.16
CA THR A 79 9.55 -8.13 3.88
C THR A 79 10.10 -7.39 5.07
N VAL A 80 9.99 -7.99 6.25
CA VAL A 80 10.48 -7.39 7.49
C VAL A 80 11.67 -8.18 8.02
N THR A 81 12.72 -7.46 8.41
CA THR A 81 13.94 -8.03 8.97
C THR A 81 14.38 -7.23 10.19
N LYS A 82 15.39 -7.72 10.90
CA LYS A 82 16.05 -6.97 11.98
C LYS A 82 16.63 -5.61 11.54
N ASP A 83 16.93 -5.46 10.25
CA ASP A 83 17.59 -4.27 9.70
C ASP A 83 16.60 -3.22 9.18
N GLY A 84 15.29 -3.49 9.31
CA GLY A 84 14.20 -2.68 8.80
C GLY A 84 13.26 -3.49 7.89
N TRP A 85 12.37 -2.78 7.22
CA TRP A 85 11.43 -3.36 6.26
C TRP A 85 11.75 -2.94 4.82
N THR A 86 11.38 -3.77 3.86
CA THR A 86 11.48 -3.50 2.42
C THR A 86 10.12 -3.71 1.77
N TYR A 87 9.88 -3.05 0.64
CA TYR A 87 8.79 -3.43 -0.25
C TYR A 87 9.33 -3.93 -1.59
N ALA A 88 8.56 -4.75 -2.29
CA ALA A 88 8.86 -5.18 -3.65
C ALA A 88 7.65 -5.01 -4.59
N ASN A 89 7.83 -4.33 -5.73
CA ASN A 89 6.81 -4.08 -6.75
C ASN A 89 7.40 -4.10 -8.18
N TYR A 90 8.01 -5.22 -8.60
CA TYR A 90 8.88 -5.32 -9.79
C TYR A 90 10.25 -4.60 -9.67
N GLY A 91 10.51 -3.98 -8.53
CA GLY A 91 11.80 -3.55 -8.01
C GLY A 91 11.74 -3.57 -6.48
N ALA A 92 12.88 -3.46 -5.80
CA ALA A 92 12.94 -3.45 -4.33
C ALA A 92 13.19 -2.02 -3.81
N GLY A 93 12.48 -1.63 -2.76
CA GLY A 93 12.74 -0.42 -1.97
C GLY A 93 13.12 -0.76 -0.52
N GLY A 94 14.02 0.02 0.06
CA GLY A 94 14.54 -0.18 1.42
C GLY A 94 15.94 -0.82 1.46
N PRO A 95 16.38 -1.35 2.62
CA PRO A 95 15.64 -1.46 3.89
C PRO A 95 15.41 -0.11 4.57
N TYR A 96 14.23 0.06 5.14
CA TYR A 96 13.81 1.24 5.89
C TYR A 96 13.71 0.94 7.39
N LYS A 97 14.42 1.71 8.21
CA LYS A 97 14.37 1.57 9.67
C LYS A 97 13.27 2.41 10.32
N ASN A 98 13.03 3.60 9.78
CA ASN A 98 12.17 4.62 10.39
C ASN A 98 11.15 5.21 9.39
N ALA A 99 11.08 4.70 8.16
CA ALA A 99 10.11 5.19 7.18
C ALA A 99 8.75 4.57 7.47
N SER A 100 7.71 5.40 7.40
CA SER A 100 6.31 4.96 7.44
C SER A 100 5.84 4.51 6.04
N ILE A 101 4.65 3.93 5.96
CA ILE A 101 4.03 3.65 4.66
C ILE A 101 3.82 4.93 3.82
N ASP A 102 3.43 6.05 4.44
CA ASP A 102 3.25 7.36 3.79
C ASP A 102 4.53 7.87 3.11
N ASP A 103 5.69 7.52 3.68
CA ASP A 103 6.98 7.91 3.13
C ASP A 103 7.36 7.16 1.86
N VAL A 104 6.68 6.05 1.53
CA VAL A 104 7.04 5.24 0.37
C VAL A 104 5.92 5.04 -0.64
N LEU A 105 4.67 5.36 -0.32
CA LEU A 105 3.52 5.12 -1.22
C LEU A 105 3.72 5.70 -2.62
N TYR A 106 4.31 6.90 -2.72
CA TYR A 106 4.55 7.54 -4.02
C TYR A 106 5.58 6.77 -4.85
N MET A 107 6.56 6.13 -4.19
CA MET A 107 7.55 5.29 -4.84
C MET A 107 6.92 3.98 -5.34
N ILE A 108 5.97 3.41 -4.57
CA ILE A 108 5.19 2.23 -4.98
C ILE A 108 4.28 2.56 -6.18
N MET A 109 3.64 3.73 -6.16
CA MET A 109 2.73 4.20 -7.23
C MET A 109 3.46 4.78 -8.44
N HIS A 110 4.76 5.04 -8.34
CA HIS A 110 5.58 5.72 -9.33
C HIS A 110 5.05 7.12 -9.70
N CYS A 111 4.69 7.91 -8.68
CA CYS A 111 4.26 9.30 -8.81
C CYS A 111 5.09 10.22 -7.90
N LYS A 112 4.77 11.52 -7.83
CA LYS A 112 5.39 12.42 -6.86
C LYS A 112 4.66 12.38 -5.52
N LYS A 113 5.39 12.67 -4.44
CA LYS A 113 4.85 12.62 -3.06
C LYS A 113 3.67 13.57 -2.84
N ASP A 114 3.68 14.74 -3.48
CA ASP A 114 2.65 15.77 -3.39
C ASP A 114 1.42 15.51 -4.27
N GLU A 115 1.45 14.48 -5.11
CA GLU A 115 0.33 14.08 -5.98
C GLU A 115 -0.56 13.00 -5.31
N LEU A 116 -0.11 12.39 -4.21
CA LEU A 116 -0.84 11.33 -3.52
C LEU A 116 -2.10 11.85 -2.83
N GLN A 117 -3.22 11.17 -3.06
CA GLN A 117 -4.46 11.50 -2.37
C GLN A 117 -5.24 10.24 -1.95
N PRO A 118 -5.36 9.91 -0.64
CA PRO A 118 -6.21 8.80 -0.24
C PRO A 118 -7.67 9.15 -0.51
N LEU A 119 -8.47 8.19 -0.99
CA LEU A 119 -9.86 8.41 -1.40
C LEU A 119 -10.71 9.11 -0.32
N VAL A 120 -10.50 8.78 0.96
CA VAL A 120 -11.24 9.37 2.08
C VAL A 120 -11.12 10.90 2.14
N SER A 121 -10.00 11.46 1.68
CA SER A 121 -9.77 12.91 1.68
C SER A 121 -10.64 13.68 0.67
N LEU A 122 -11.25 12.99 -0.30
CA LEU A 122 -12.18 13.59 -1.26
C LEU A 122 -13.62 13.57 -0.76
N VAL A 123 -13.96 12.66 0.15
CA VAL A 123 -15.32 12.53 0.71
C VAL A 123 -15.57 13.54 1.84
N LEU A 124 -14.50 14.04 2.45
CA LEU A 124 -14.56 15.00 3.57
C LEU A 124 -14.40 16.47 3.13
N ARG A 125 -14.52 16.77 1.83
CA ARG A 125 -14.53 18.13 1.26
C ARG A 125 -15.92 18.48 0.76
#